data_AF-A0A1I7TN83-F1
#
_entry.id   AF-A0A1I7TN83-F1
#
_cell.length_a   1.000
_cell.length_b   1.000
_cell.length_c   1.000
_cell.angle_alpha   90.00
_cell.angle_beta   90.00
_cell.angle_gamma   90.00
#
_symmetry.space_group_name_H-M   'P 1'
#
loop_
_entity.id
_entity.type
_entity.pdbx_description
1 polymer ?
#
loop_
_entity_poly.entity_id
_entity_poly.type
_entity_poly.pdbx_seq_one_letter_code
_entity_poly.pdbx_strand_id
1 'polypeptide(L)'
;MSIIVTLYFKLMTFNWIKMTKKVMAVTFLIFHTPVLFSGCLEIYLVITAALPKDVQDYYSKLNIDVSEYAVIGTLKLQTVSLINFLIMVGAVFVYPVVSLYLRRRILTHLGHHVNNFSKHNKSQHRSFVTGLTIQSILPFLIYFPTFALYVFCIFTKTEIIAQQYFIYLMPAFTAFLDPFVTLYFVVPYRKRLMRLLGINRNTLVSAASVSTVTGAWN
;
A
#
# COMPACT_ATOMS: atom_id res chain seq x y z
N MET A 1 5.01 0.75 -2.75
CA MET A 1 5.58 1.63 -3.81
C MET A 1 4.55 2.42 -4.59
N SER A 2 3.52 1.77 -5.16
CA SER A 2 2.55 2.43 -6.06
C SER A 2 1.87 3.67 -5.44
N ILE A 3 1.61 3.66 -4.13
CA ILE A 3 1.04 4.79 -3.38
C ILE A 3 1.93 6.05 -3.43
N ILE A 4 3.26 5.89 -3.28
CA ILE A 4 4.20 7.02 -3.27
C ILE A 4 4.37 7.60 -4.67
N VAL A 5 4.45 6.74 -5.69
CA VAL A 5 4.45 7.19 -7.09
C VAL A 5 3.19 7.98 -7.40
N THR A 6 2.04 7.51 -6.90
CA THR A 6 0.76 8.21 -7.04
C THR A 6 0.76 9.57 -6.33
N LEU A 7 1.27 9.64 -5.09
CA LEU A 7 1.42 10.92 -4.36
C LEU A 7 2.38 11.87 -5.07
N TYR A 8 3.48 11.36 -5.61
CA TYR A 8 4.47 12.13 -6.35
C TYR A 8 3.89 12.74 -7.63
N PHE A 9 3.25 11.93 -8.48
CA PHE A 9 2.58 12.44 -9.68
C PHE A 9 1.45 13.43 -9.34
N LYS A 10 0.73 13.20 -8.24
CA LYS A 10 -0.29 14.13 -7.78
C LYS A 10 0.31 15.47 -7.34
N LEU A 11 1.44 15.46 -6.64
CA LEU A 11 2.18 16.69 -6.31
C LEU A 11 2.64 17.42 -7.58
N MET A 12 3.18 16.70 -8.56
CA MET A 12 3.63 17.31 -9.82
C MET A 12 2.48 17.94 -10.62
N THR A 13 1.29 17.33 -10.57
CA THR A 13 0.07 17.91 -11.15
C THR A 13 -0.29 19.25 -10.49
N PHE A 14 -0.16 19.36 -9.15
CA PHE A 14 -0.41 20.61 -8.44
C PHE A 14 0.69 21.67 -8.65
N ASN A 15 1.93 21.24 -8.92
CA ASN A 15 3.04 22.13 -9.22
C ASN A 15 3.05 22.65 -10.67
N TRP A 16 2.04 22.29 -11.49
CA TRP A 16 1.96 22.66 -12.91
C TRP A 16 3.18 22.25 -13.74
N ILE A 17 3.96 21.28 -13.25
CA ILE A 17 5.09 20.71 -13.98
C ILE A 17 4.48 19.78 -15.03
N LYS A 18 4.43 20.23 -16.29
CA LYS A 18 4.03 19.38 -17.41
C LYS A 18 5.06 18.26 -17.56
N MET A 19 4.73 17.08 -17.07
CA MET A 19 5.56 15.90 -17.27
C MET A 19 5.29 15.30 -18.65
N THR A 20 6.35 15.18 -19.45
CA THR A 20 6.30 14.36 -20.68
C THR A 20 6.11 12.89 -20.30
N LYS A 21 5.40 12.11 -21.15
CA LYS A 21 5.18 10.66 -20.94
C LYS A 21 6.49 9.89 -20.64
N LYS A 22 7.59 10.28 -21.30
CA LYS A 22 8.93 9.71 -21.06
C LYS A 22 9.40 9.91 -19.62
N VAL A 23 9.24 11.12 -19.08
CA VAL A 23 9.65 11.44 -17.69
C VAL A 23 8.80 10.65 -16.70
N MET A 24 7.49 10.56 -16.92
CA MET A 24 6.62 9.73 -16.05
C MET A 24 7.04 8.26 -16.06
N ALA A 25 7.35 7.69 -17.24
CA ALA A 25 7.80 6.31 -17.35
C ALA A 25 9.13 6.08 -16.63
N VAL A 26 10.12 6.98 -16.82
CA VAL A 26 11.42 6.90 -16.14
C VAL A 26 11.25 7.02 -14.62
N THR A 27 10.47 7.99 -14.15
CA THR A 27 10.16 8.12 -12.71
C THR A 27 9.52 6.84 -12.18
N PHE A 28 8.52 6.29 -12.89
CA PHE A 28 7.87 5.05 -12.49
C PHE A 28 8.89 3.90 -12.35
N LEU A 29 9.78 3.73 -13.31
CA LEU A 29 10.82 2.70 -13.26
C LEU A 29 11.76 2.89 -12.07
N ILE A 30 12.24 4.12 -11.83
CA ILE A 30 13.15 4.44 -10.71
C ILE A 30 12.52 4.04 -9.36
N PHE A 31 11.24 4.34 -9.15
CA PHE A 31 10.55 3.99 -7.90
C PHE A 31 10.31 2.48 -7.74
N HIS A 32 10.35 1.70 -8.81
CA HIS A 32 10.16 0.24 -8.76
C HIS A 32 11.48 -0.55 -8.74
N THR A 33 12.61 0.08 -9.11
CA THR A 33 13.94 -0.56 -9.08
C THR A 33 14.25 -1.28 -7.77
N PRO A 34 14.03 -0.71 -6.57
CA PRO A 34 14.34 -1.41 -5.32
C PRO A 34 13.54 -2.70 -5.12
N VAL A 35 12.28 -2.74 -5.57
CA VAL A 35 11.42 -3.93 -5.48
C VAL A 35 11.86 -5.00 -6.45
N LEU A 36 12.16 -4.61 -7.69
CA LEU A 36 12.66 -5.55 -8.70
C LEU A 36 13.98 -6.16 -8.26
N PHE A 37 14.88 -5.34 -7.73
CA PHE A 37 16.15 -5.80 -7.19
C PHE A 37 15.97 -6.76 -6.02
N SER A 38 15.11 -6.42 -5.05
CA SER A 38 14.75 -7.29 -3.92
C SER A 38 14.16 -8.63 -4.39
N GLY A 39 13.25 -8.63 -5.36
CA GLY A 39 12.68 -9.85 -5.94
C GLY A 39 13.73 -10.74 -6.61
N CYS A 40 14.71 -10.16 -7.31
CA CYS A 40 15.83 -10.91 -7.87
C CYS A 40 16.68 -11.57 -6.77
N LEU A 41 16.93 -10.89 -5.65
CA LEU A 41 17.66 -11.46 -4.50
C LEU A 41 16.89 -12.62 -3.87
N GLU A 42 15.57 -12.54 -3.77
CA GLU A 42 14.72 -13.63 -3.27
C GLU A 42 14.77 -14.86 -4.18
N ILE A 43 14.67 -14.67 -5.50
CA ILE A 43 14.83 -15.77 -6.47
C ILE A 43 16.20 -16.42 -6.33
N TYR A 44 17.26 -15.62 -6.20
CA TYR A 44 18.61 -16.12 -5.98
C TYR A 44 18.73 -16.94 -4.67
N LEU A 45 18.14 -16.45 -3.59
CA LEU A 45 18.10 -17.17 -2.30
C LEU A 45 17.35 -18.50 -2.41
N VAL A 46 16.23 -18.54 -3.11
CA VAL A 46 15.48 -19.78 -3.32
C VAL A 46 16.33 -20.81 -4.09
N ILE A 47 17.00 -20.38 -5.16
CA ILE A 47 17.87 -21.26 -5.96
C ILE A 47 19.05 -21.80 -5.14
N THR A 48 19.64 -20.97 -4.28
CA THR A 48 20.88 -21.32 -3.56
C THR A 48 20.66 -21.96 -2.20
N ALA A 49 19.54 -21.67 -1.53
CA ALA A 49 19.28 -22.12 -0.16
C ALA A 49 18.13 -23.13 -0.03
N ALA A 50 17.24 -23.26 -1.02
CA ALA A 50 16.08 -24.16 -0.95
C ALA A 50 16.05 -25.24 -2.04
N LEU A 51 16.53 -24.94 -3.26
CA LEU A 51 16.56 -25.91 -4.37
C LEU A 51 17.65 -27.00 -4.33
N PRO A 52 18.84 -26.82 -3.70
CA PRO A 52 19.86 -27.87 -3.72
C PRO A 52 19.35 -29.19 -3.13
N LYS A 53 19.63 -30.30 -3.83
CA LYS A 53 19.09 -31.63 -3.47
C LYS A 53 19.54 -32.10 -2.09
N ASP A 54 20.77 -31.79 -1.72
CA ASP A 54 21.33 -32.06 -0.39
C ASP A 54 20.51 -31.41 0.73
N VAL A 55 20.05 -30.17 0.51
CA VAL A 55 19.18 -29.45 1.45
C VAL A 55 17.79 -30.08 1.50
N GLN A 56 17.23 -30.44 0.35
CA GLN A 56 15.92 -31.10 0.28
C GLN A 56 15.93 -32.46 0.96
N ASP A 57 16.95 -33.28 0.71
CA ASP A 57 17.14 -34.59 1.34
C ASP A 57 17.34 -34.45 2.85
N TYR A 58 18.04 -33.42 3.30
CA TYR A 58 18.21 -33.11 4.72
C TYR A 58 16.86 -32.83 5.41
N TYR A 59 16.04 -31.93 4.87
CA TYR A 59 14.73 -31.63 5.45
C TYR A 59 13.73 -32.78 5.27
N SER A 60 13.81 -33.56 4.19
CA SER A 60 12.99 -34.76 4.01
C SER A 60 13.25 -35.78 5.11
N LYS A 61 14.52 -35.99 5.48
CA LYS A 61 14.90 -36.87 6.61
C LYS A 61 14.45 -36.33 7.96
N LEU A 62 14.48 -35.01 8.14
CA LEU A 62 14.04 -34.38 9.39
C LEU A 62 12.51 -34.48 9.58
N ASN A 63 11.76 -34.62 8.49
CA ASN A 63 10.30 -34.66 8.45
C ASN A 63 9.76 -36.05 8.10
N ILE A 64 10.40 -37.13 8.54
CA ILE A 64 9.89 -38.51 8.32
C ILE A 64 8.66 -38.78 9.19
N ASP A 65 8.64 -38.26 10.42
CA ASP A 65 7.49 -38.33 11.33
C ASP A 65 7.03 -36.92 11.69
N VAL A 66 5.86 -36.54 11.20
CA VAL A 66 5.36 -35.15 11.19
C VAL A 66 4.04 -35.03 11.96
N SER A 67 3.93 -35.74 13.08
CA SER A 67 2.72 -35.77 13.90
C SER A 67 2.36 -34.42 14.53
N GLU A 68 3.34 -33.59 14.88
CA GLU A 68 3.11 -32.27 15.49
C GLU A 68 3.44 -31.07 14.56
N TYR A 69 4.62 -31.04 13.95
CA TYR A 69 5.03 -29.95 13.07
C TYR A 69 6.10 -30.38 12.05
N ALA A 70 6.13 -29.69 10.90
CA ALA A 70 7.16 -29.85 9.89
C ALA A 70 8.24 -28.78 10.03
N VAL A 71 9.50 -29.17 9.96
CA VAL A 71 10.65 -28.25 9.87
C VAL A 71 10.87 -27.88 8.42
N ILE A 72 10.41 -26.68 8.04
CA ILE A 72 10.36 -26.22 6.64
C ILE A 72 11.56 -25.32 6.30
N GLY A 73 12.32 -24.85 7.29
CA GLY A 73 13.49 -24.01 7.05
C GLY A 73 14.17 -23.53 8.32
N THR A 74 15.28 -22.80 8.16
CA THR A 74 16.02 -22.17 9.26
C THR A 74 16.06 -20.65 9.10
N LEU A 75 15.92 -19.94 10.21
CA LEU A 75 16.06 -18.49 10.26
C LEU A 75 17.54 -18.11 10.31
N LYS A 76 18.18 -17.95 9.14
CA LYS A 76 19.58 -17.49 9.05
C LYS A 76 19.66 -16.20 8.24
N LEU A 77 20.18 -15.13 8.85
CA LEU A 77 20.61 -13.93 8.12
C LEU A 77 22.02 -14.13 7.56
N GLN A 78 22.11 -14.74 6.40
CA GLN A 78 23.30 -14.69 5.55
C GLN A 78 23.39 -13.35 4.81
N THR A 79 24.54 -13.04 4.21
CA THR A 79 24.83 -11.76 3.56
C THR A 79 23.74 -11.30 2.58
N VAL A 80 23.27 -12.19 1.69
CA VAL A 80 22.24 -11.84 0.69
C VAL A 80 20.87 -11.62 1.35
N SER A 81 20.48 -12.47 2.29
CA SER A 81 19.23 -12.29 3.06
C SER A 81 19.25 -11.04 3.95
N LEU A 82 20.41 -10.67 4.48
CA LEU A 82 20.60 -9.44 5.26
C LEU A 82 20.42 -8.20 4.37
N ILE A 83 20.99 -8.20 3.16
CA ILE A 83 20.80 -7.10 2.20
C ILE A 83 19.32 -6.97 1.84
N ASN A 84 18.65 -8.06 1.50
CA ASN A 84 17.22 -8.04 1.17
C ASN A 84 16.38 -7.55 2.35
N PHE A 85 16.69 -8.03 3.55
CA PHE A 85 16.06 -7.61 4.80
C PHE A 85 16.22 -6.10 5.02
N LEU A 86 17.43 -5.55 4.91
CA LEU A 86 17.67 -4.11 5.08
C LEU A 86 16.91 -3.26 4.07
N ILE A 87 16.82 -3.71 2.81
CA ILE A 87 16.05 -3.01 1.77
C ILE A 87 14.56 -2.98 2.14
N MET A 88 13.99 -4.12 2.53
CA MET A 88 12.57 -4.24 2.85
C MET A 88 12.19 -3.48 4.12
N VAL A 89 13.02 -3.60 5.16
CA VAL A 89 12.82 -2.91 6.43
C VAL A 89 12.99 -1.41 6.23
N GLY A 90 14.08 -0.97 5.60
CA GLY A 90 14.32 0.43 5.29
C GLY A 90 13.15 1.04 4.53
N ALA A 91 12.60 0.33 3.54
CA ALA A 91 11.39 0.71 2.82
C ALA A 91 10.18 0.95 3.76
N VAL A 92 9.90 0.03 4.69
CA VAL A 92 8.77 0.14 5.63
C VAL A 92 8.83 1.41 6.48
N PHE A 93 10.03 1.86 6.87
CA PHE A 93 10.19 3.10 7.66
C PHE A 93 10.23 4.37 6.78
N VAL A 94 10.90 4.32 5.63
CA VAL A 94 11.08 5.48 4.74
C VAL A 94 9.74 5.91 4.12
N TYR A 95 8.86 4.96 3.78
CA TYR A 95 7.63 5.27 3.06
C TYR A 95 6.58 6.09 3.81
N PRO A 96 6.25 5.79 5.08
CA PRO A 96 5.42 6.65 5.90
C PRO A 96 5.97 8.09 5.98
N VAL A 97 7.29 8.24 6.16
CA VAL A 97 7.94 9.56 6.30
C VAL A 97 7.83 10.36 5.00
N VAL A 98 8.20 9.76 3.87
CA VAL A 98 8.09 10.39 2.54
C VAL A 98 6.64 10.74 2.22
N SER A 99 5.70 9.85 2.53
CA SER A 99 4.27 10.08 2.31
C SER A 99 3.74 11.25 3.13
N LEU A 100 4.10 11.36 4.40
CA LEU A 100 3.74 12.49 5.26
C LEU A 100 4.33 13.81 4.74
N TYR A 101 5.58 13.78 4.27
CA TYR A 101 6.21 14.94 3.64
C TYR A 101 5.47 15.39 2.36
N LEU A 102 5.17 14.45 1.45
CA LEU A 102 4.43 14.73 0.22
C LEU A 102 3.01 15.24 0.54
N ARG A 103 2.33 14.65 1.52
CA ARG A 103 1.01 15.12 2.00
C ARG A 103 1.07 16.57 2.43
N ARG A 104 2.05 16.96 3.25
CA ARG A 104 2.19 18.35 3.73
C ARG A 104 2.32 19.29 2.54
N ARG A 105 3.20 18.98 1.58
CA ARG A 105 3.35 19.78 0.36
C ARG A 105 2.06 19.90 -0.44
N ILE A 106 1.38 18.79 -0.72
CA ILE A 106 0.13 18.79 -1.48
C ILE A 106 -0.94 19.65 -0.80
N LEU A 107 -1.09 19.53 0.53
CA LEU A 107 -2.08 20.30 1.28
C LEU A 107 -1.75 21.79 1.34
N THR A 108 -0.47 22.16 1.44
CA THR A 108 -0.02 23.56 1.36
C THR A 108 -0.35 24.17 -0.01
N HIS A 109 -0.03 23.48 -1.11
CA HIS A 109 -0.38 23.93 -2.47
C HIS A 109 -1.89 24.06 -2.67
N LEU A 110 -2.66 23.08 -2.19
CA LEU A 110 -4.13 23.13 -2.21
C LEU A 110 -4.70 24.30 -1.35
N GLY A 111 -3.93 24.72 -0.34
CA GLY A 111 -4.17 25.91 0.48
C GLY A 111 -3.97 27.22 -0.29
N HIS A 112 -2.90 27.35 -1.08
CA HIS A 112 -2.61 28.58 -1.82
C HIS A 112 -3.53 28.79 -3.04
N HIS A 113 -4.01 27.73 -3.68
CA HIS A 113 -4.91 27.81 -4.85
C HIS A 113 -6.41 27.95 -4.48
N VAL A 114 -6.74 28.65 -3.39
CA VAL A 114 -8.13 28.84 -2.89
C VAL A 114 -9.09 29.34 -3.97
N ASN A 115 -8.63 30.13 -4.93
CA ASN A 115 -9.49 30.73 -5.95
C ASN A 115 -9.76 29.82 -7.16
N ASN A 116 -8.96 28.77 -7.39
CA ASN A 116 -9.07 27.94 -8.59
C ASN A 116 -9.89 26.65 -8.39
N PHE A 117 -10.21 26.29 -7.14
CA PHE A 117 -10.98 25.08 -6.84
C PHE A 117 -12.22 25.39 -6.00
N SER A 118 -13.35 24.79 -6.39
CA SER A 118 -14.56 24.80 -5.56
C SER A 118 -14.29 24.12 -4.20
N LYS A 119 -15.03 24.54 -3.16
CA LYS A 119 -14.97 23.91 -1.82
C LYS A 119 -15.18 22.39 -1.89
N HIS A 120 -16.03 21.93 -2.82
CA HIS A 120 -16.28 20.52 -3.06
C HIS A 120 -15.04 19.78 -3.60
N ASN A 121 -14.40 20.29 -4.66
CA ASN A 121 -13.21 19.66 -5.24
C ASN A 121 -12.05 19.62 -4.23
N LYS A 122 -11.86 20.71 -3.46
CA LYS A 122 -10.84 20.78 -2.41
C LYS A 122 -11.03 19.68 -1.36
N SER A 123 -12.27 19.45 -0.92
CA SER A 123 -12.61 18.37 0.02
C SER A 123 -12.29 16.98 -0.57
N GLN A 124 -12.63 16.75 -1.84
CA GLN A 124 -12.32 15.48 -2.51
C GLN A 124 -10.81 15.22 -2.62
N HIS A 125 -10.01 16.22 -3.01
CA HIS A 125 -8.56 16.08 -3.07
C HIS A 125 -7.95 15.79 -1.70
N ARG A 126 -8.41 16.48 -0.65
CA ARG A 126 -7.95 16.25 0.74
C ARG A 126 -8.31 14.85 1.24
N SER A 127 -9.53 14.38 0.98
CA SER A 127 -9.97 13.02 1.33
C SER A 127 -9.10 11.98 0.64
N PHE A 128 -8.85 12.13 -0.66
CA PHE A 128 -8.00 11.21 -1.42
C PHE A 128 -6.55 11.15 -0.90
N VAL A 129 -5.92 12.31 -0.67
CA VAL A 129 -4.53 12.36 -0.15
C VAL A 129 -4.46 11.74 1.25
N THR A 130 -5.50 11.95 2.07
CA THR A 130 -5.60 11.32 3.39
C THR A 130 -5.69 9.80 3.28
N GLY A 131 -6.50 9.28 2.35
CA GLY A 131 -6.58 7.84 2.07
C GLY A 131 -5.23 7.24 1.68
N LEU A 132 -4.53 7.85 0.71
CA LEU A 132 -3.19 7.41 0.30
C LEU A 132 -2.17 7.46 1.46
N THR A 133 -2.28 8.46 2.33
CA THR A 133 -1.40 8.57 3.49
C THR A 133 -1.66 7.44 4.49
N ILE A 134 -2.93 7.12 4.75
CA ILE A 134 -3.30 6.01 5.62
C ILE A 134 -2.77 4.70 5.05
N GLN A 135 -2.99 4.44 3.75
CA GLN A 135 -2.46 3.23 3.10
C GLN A 135 -0.92 3.14 3.16
N SER A 136 -0.21 4.27 3.16
CA SER A 136 1.25 4.24 3.32
C SER A 136 1.73 3.99 4.76
N ILE A 137 0.91 4.29 5.77
CA ILE A 137 1.23 4.11 7.20
C ILE A 137 0.74 2.74 7.68
N LEU A 138 -0.30 2.19 7.06
CA LEU A 138 -0.92 0.94 7.47
C LEU A 138 0.06 -0.25 7.53
N PRO A 139 0.94 -0.50 6.53
CA PRO A 139 1.93 -1.55 6.60
C PRO A 139 2.89 -1.36 7.78
N PHE A 140 3.27 -0.12 8.08
CA PHE A 140 4.13 0.17 9.22
C PHE A 140 3.47 -0.23 10.54
N LEU A 141 2.22 0.15 10.77
CA LEU A 141 1.50 -0.19 12.02
C LEU A 141 1.27 -1.70 12.18
N ILE A 142 0.97 -2.40 11.08
CA ILE A 142 0.64 -3.82 11.11
C ILE A 142 1.90 -4.70 11.09
N TYR A 143 2.96 -4.32 10.38
CA TYR A 143 4.17 -5.13 10.26
C TYR A 143 5.12 -4.91 11.42
N PHE A 144 5.14 -3.73 12.03
CA PHE A 144 6.11 -3.38 13.07
C PHE A 144 6.14 -4.39 14.25
N PRO A 145 5.01 -4.86 14.80
CA PRO A 145 5.03 -5.85 15.87
C PRO A 145 5.66 -7.18 15.45
N THR A 146 5.28 -7.66 14.26
CA THR A 146 5.80 -8.92 13.70
C THR A 146 7.28 -8.82 13.37
N PHE A 147 7.70 -7.65 12.90
CA PHE A 147 9.10 -7.33 12.66
C PHE A 147 9.92 -7.31 13.96
N ALA A 148 9.40 -6.66 15.01
CA ALA A 148 10.07 -6.64 16.32
C ALA A 148 10.23 -8.06 16.88
N LEU A 149 9.19 -8.90 16.75
CA LEU A 149 9.27 -10.32 17.13
C LEU A 149 10.29 -11.09 16.29
N TYR A 150 10.36 -10.85 14.98
CA TYR A 150 11.37 -11.49 14.11
C TYR A 150 12.80 -11.15 14.55
N VAL A 151 13.07 -9.86 14.80
CA VAL A 151 14.38 -9.40 15.30
C VAL A 151 14.68 -10.02 16.67
N PHE A 152 13.69 -10.11 17.56
CA PHE A 152 13.84 -10.76 18.86
C PHE A 152 14.22 -12.24 18.74
N CYS A 153 13.54 -13.00 17.87
CA CYS A 153 13.84 -14.41 17.61
C CYS A 153 15.28 -14.60 17.09
N ILE A 154 15.77 -13.71 16.23
CA ILE A 154 17.14 -13.76 15.71
C ILE A 154 18.17 -13.54 16.83
N PHE A 155 17.98 -12.52 17.67
CA PHE A 155 18.94 -12.19 18.72
C PHE A 155 18.97 -13.23 19.84
N THR A 156 17.80 -13.73 20.23
CA THR A 156 17.68 -14.70 21.32
C THR A 156 17.88 -16.15 20.86
N LYS A 157 17.87 -16.39 19.54
CA LYS A 157 17.85 -17.73 18.93
C LYS A 157 16.69 -18.59 19.45
N THR A 158 15.59 -17.94 19.83
CA THR A 158 14.36 -18.61 20.27
C THR A 158 13.35 -18.65 19.14
N GLU A 159 12.55 -19.72 19.11
CA GLU A 159 11.47 -19.88 18.14
C GLU A 159 10.15 -19.51 18.80
N ILE A 160 9.42 -18.56 18.20
CA ILE A 160 8.10 -18.15 18.65
C ILE A 160 7.10 -18.53 17.55
N ILE A 161 6.21 -19.47 17.85
CA ILE A 161 5.18 -19.97 16.92
C ILE A 161 4.35 -18.82 16.33
N ALA A 162 3.97 -17.85 17.16
CA ALA A 162 3.24 -16.67 16.71
C ALA A 162 4.01 -15.90 15.61
N GLN A 163 5.33 -15.73 15.75
CA GLN A 163 6.13 -15.03 14.74
C GLN A 163 6.08 -15.75 13.38
N GLN A 164 6.13 -17.08 13.37
CA GLN A 164 6.11 -17.89 12.14
C GLN A 164 4.77 -17.78 11.37
N TYR A 165 3.64 -17.72 12.07
CA TYR A 165 2.34 -17.51 11.42
C TYR A 165 2.14 -16.06 10.98
N PHE A 166 2.47 -15.10 11.85
CA PHE A 166 2.15 -13.70 11.61
C PHE A 166 3.07 -13.04 10.57
N ILE A 167 4.28 -13.54 10.34
CA ILE A 167 5.21 -12.99 9.32
C ILE A 167 4.64 -13.05 7.91
N TYR A 168 3.79 -14.04 7.60
CA TYR A 168 3.10 -14.15 6.32
C TYR A 168 1.68 -13.55 6.36
N LEU A 169 0.98 -13.71 7.48
CA LEU A 169 -0.40 -13.24 7.63
C LEU A 169 -0.51 -11.72 7.66
N MET A 170 0.38 -11.03 8.38
CA MET A 170 0.33 -9.57 8.51
C MET A 170 0.50 -8.86 7.17
N PRO A 171 1.41 -9.30 6.27
CA PRO A 171 1.44 -8.83 4.90
C PRO A 171 0.17 -8.95 4.10
N ALA A 172 -0.44 -10.14 4.12
CA ALA A 172 -1.71 -10.37 3.46
C ALA A 172 -2.83 -9.51 4.04
N PHE A 173 -2.86 -9.33 5.37
CA PHE A 173 -3.86 -8.55 6.05
C PHE A 173 -3.81 -7.06 5.69
N THR A 174 -2.62 -6.47 5.58
CA THR A 174 -2.46 -5.09 5.10
C THR A 174 -2.98 -4.94 3.66
N ALA A 175 -2.64 -5.88 2.77
CA ALA A 175 -3.12 -5.87 1.40
C ALA A 175 -4.66 -6.02 1.32
N PHE A 176 -5.25 -6.80 2.23
CA PHE A 176 -6.69 -6.95 2.37
C PHE A 176 -7.39 -5.64 2.78
N LEU A 177 -6.75 -4.80 3.61
CA LEU A 177 -7.32 -3.55 4.08
C LEU A 177 -7.29 -2.41 3.02
N ASP A 178 -6.38 -2.47 2.05
CA ASP A 178 -6.18 -1.42 1.03
C ASP A 178 -7.47 -1.04 0.25
N PRO A 179 -8.27 -2.01 -0.24
CA PRO A 179 -9.56 -1.73 -0.89
C PRO A 179 -10.55 -1.02 0.02
N PHE A 180 -10.61 -1.36 1.31
CA PHE A 180 -11.54 -0.72 2.26
C PHE A 180 -11.18 0.74 2.50
N VAL A 181 -9.89 1.02 2.68
CA VAL A 181 -9.39 2.40 2.81
C VAL A 181 -9.71 3.18 1.52
N THR A 182 -9.51 2.57 0.36
CA THR A 182 -9.85 3.17 -0.94
C THR A 182 -11.34 3.49 -1.05
N LEU A 183 -12.21 2.54 -0.71
CA LEU A 183 -13.67 2.71 -0.75
C LEU A 183 -14.16 3.80 0.20
N TYR A 184 -13.51 3.96 1.36
CA TYR A 184 -13.88 5.00 2.31
C TYR A 184 -13.45 6.40 1.84
N PHE A 185 -12.18 6.56 1.47
CA PHE A 185 -11.58 7.88 1.22
C PHE A 185 -11.75 8.39 -0.23
N VAL A 186 -12.00 7.51 -1.20
CA VAL A 186 -12.18 7.89 -2.61
C VAL A 186 -13.66 8.00 -2.94
N VAL A 187 -14.16 9.24 -2.89
CA VAL A 187 -15.58 9.61 -3.09
C VAL A 187 -16.25 8.94 -4.30
N PRO A 188 -15.69 8.94 -5.53
CA PRO A 188 -16.37 8.33 -6.67
C PRO A 188 -16.57 6.81 -6.51
N TYR A 189 -15.64 6.11 -5.88
CA TYR A 189 -15.78 4.67 -5.61
C TYR A 189 -16.86 4.40 -4.56
N ARG A 190 -16.87 5.16 -3.46
CA ARG A 190 -17.95 5.07 -2.46
C ARG A 190 -19.33 5.31 -3.06
N LYS A 191 -19.46 6.36 -3.88
CA LYS A 191 -20.73 6.68 -4.56
C LYS A 191 -21.17 5.56 -5.49
N ARG A 192 -20.24 4.94 -6.24
CA ARG A 192 -20.56 3.80 -7.11
C ARG A 192 -21.00 2.58 -6.32
N LEU A 193 -20.32 2.25 -5.23
CA LEU A 193 -20.70 1.15 -4.34
C LEU A 193 -22.10 1.35 -3.75
N MET A 194 -22.39 2.55 -3.23
CA MET A 194 -23.72 2.88 -2.68
C MET A 194 -24.84 2.80 -3.74
N ARG A 195 -24.54 3.10 -5.01
CA ARG A 195 -25.50 2.91 -6.11
C ARG A 195 -25.70 1.43 -6.44
N LEU A 196 -24.61 0.65 -6.50
CA LEU A 196 -24.68 -0.81 -6.75
C LEU A 196 -25.46 -1.53 -5.65
N LEU A 197 -25.28 -1.11 -4.39
CA LEU A 197 -26.00 -1.63 -3.23
C LEU A 197 -27.43 -1.07 -3.09
N GLY A 198 -27.89 -0.21 -4.02
CA GLY A 198 -29.26 0.33 -4.02
C GLY A 198 -29.57 1.35 -2.93
N ILE A 199 -28.57 1.80 -2.16
CA ILE A 199 -28.74 2.68 -0.99
C ILE A 199 -29.06 4.13 -1.42
N ASN A 200 -28.75 4.53 -2.66
CA ASN A 200 -28.93 5.90 -3.18
C ASN A 200 -30.00 6.01 -4.28
N ARG A 201 -31.25 5.60 -4.01
CA ARG A 201 -32.39 5.80 -4.94
C ARG A 201 -33.07 7.18 -4.85
N ASN A 202 -32.76 8.04 -3.86
CA ASN A 202 -33.63 9.18 -3.53
C ASN A 202 -33.07 10.58 -3.84
N THR A 203 -32.34 10.79 -4.94
CA THR A 203 -31.97 12.18 -5.37
C THR A 203 -32.22 12.48 -6.85
N LEU A 204 -33.08 11.71 -7.51
CA LEU A 204 -33.52 11.95 -8.88
C LEU A 204 -35.00 12.35 -9.01
N VAL A 205 -35.64 12.77 -7.92
CA VAL A 205 -37.01 13.33 -7.95
C VAL A 205 -37.00 14.70 -7.28
N SER A 206 -36.57 15.74 -8.00
CA SER A 206 -37.07 17.13 -7.81
C SER A 206 -36.59 18.11 -8.89
N ALA A 207 -36.38 17.67 -10.13
CA ALA A 207 -36.09 18.57 -11.26
C ALA A 207 -37.27 18.70 -12.25
N ALA A 208 -38.45 18.15 -11.91
CA ALA A 208 -39.63 18.10 -12.78
C ALA A 208 -40.81 18.95 -12.27
N SER A 209 -40.57 19.96 -11.43
CA SER A 209 -41.65 20.82 -10.90
C SER A 209 -41.35 22.33 -10.99
N VAL A 210 -40.60 22.76 -12.02
CA VAL A 210 -40.51 24.19 -12.39
C VAL A 210 -40.65 24.31 -13.90
N SER A 211 -41.82 23.97 -14.42
CA SER A 211 -42.17 24.21 -15.83
C SER A 211 -43.68 24.37 -15.99
N THR A 212 -44.31 25.24 -15.21
CA THR A 212 -45.64 25.81 -15.52
C THR A 212 -45.92 26.95 -14.56
N VAL A 213 -45.59 28.19 -14.94
CA VAL A 213 -46.48 29.38 -14.91
C VAL A 213 -45.77 30.46 -15.72
N THR A 214 -45.96 30.44 -17.04
CA THR A 214 -45.83 31.63 -17.90
C THR A 214 -47.06 31.68 -18.77
N GLY A 215 -47.86 32.74 -18.60
CA GLY A 215 -48.82 33.21 -19.60
C GLY A 215 -50.25 32.71 -19.45
N ALA A 216 -51.03 33.37 -18.60
CA ALA A 216 -52.47 33.54 -18.81
C ALA A 216 -53.00 34.57 -17.81
N TRP A 217 -52.97 35.86 -18.17
CA TRP A 217 -54.03 36.83 -17.84
C TRP A 217 -54.01 37.92 -18.92
N ASN A 218 -55.18 38.08 -19.55
CA ASN A 218 -55.56 39.11 -20.50
C ASN A 218 -55.46 40.52 -19.89
#